data_AF-A0A5N5PI94-F1
#
_entry.id   AF-A0A5N5PI94-F1
#
_cell.length_a   1.000
_cell.length_b   1.000
_cell.length_c   1.000
_cell.angle_alpha   90.00
_cell.angle_beta   90.00
_cell.angle_gamma   90.00
#
_symmetry.space_group_name_H-M   'P 1'
#
loop_
_entity.id
_entity.type
_entity.pdbx_description
1 polymer ?
#
loop_
_entity_poly.entity_id
_entity_poly.type
_entity_poly.pdbx_seq_one_letter_code
_entity_poly.pdbx_strand_id
1 'polypeptide(L)'
;MQDWEIAPGHIDIGDGDARRSVVYSAPYLASWQKTRVCENLSLSIRTLGPSEVMHVHLEEEDADKDRLCSILSGHACVKVGDGEETVLGKGGVVMAKPGLAVRIQNKFYEPCSIQIMTIEI
;
A
#
# COMPACT_ATOMS: atom_id res chain seq x y z
N MET A 1 -10.95 14.64 11.41
CA MET A 1 -10.43 14.81 10.03
C MET A 1 -10.18 16.29 9.85
N GLN A 2 -8.97 16.68 9.44
CA GLN A 2 -8.62 18.08 9.17
C GLN A 2 -9.10 18.48 7.77
N ASP A 3 -9.32 19.77 7.51
CA ASP A 3 -9.91 20.23 6.24
C ASP A 3 -9.11 19.78 5.01
N TRP A 4 -7.78 19.82 5.10
CA TRP A 4 -6.88 19.37 4.03
C TRP A 4 -7.01 17.87 3.72
N GLU A 5 -7.45 17.06 4.69
CA GLU A 5 -7.61 15.60 4.52
C GLU A 5 -8.85 15.26 3.69
N ILE A 6 -9.85 16.15 3.64
CA ILE A 6 -11.11 15.99 2.89
C ILE A 6 -10.91 16.43 1.44
N ALA A 7 -10.32 17.61 1.25
CA ALA A 7 -9.87 18.13 -0.03
C ALA A 7 -8.74 19.15 0.19
N PRO A 8 -7.64 19.11 -0.58
CA PRO A 8 -7.42 18.26 -1.76
C PRO A 8 -6.81 16.89 -1.40
N GLY A 9 -6.68 16.55 -0.12
CA GLY A 9 -6.09 15.30 0.36
C GLY A 9 -4.56 15.26 0.28
N HIS A 10 -3.94 16.38 -0.06
CA HIS A 10 -2.49 16.58 -0.05
C HIS A 10 -2.16 18.03 0.30
N ILE A 11 -0.91 18.29 0.66
CA ILE A 11 -0.40 19.66 0.85
C ILE A 11 0.81 19.82 -0.04
N ASP A 12 0.82 20.89 -0.84
CA ASP A 12 1.95 21.23 -1.67
C ASP A 12 2.79 22.35 -1.08
N ILE A 13 4.08 22.34 -1.38
CA ILE A 13 5.02 23.44 -1.16
C ILE A 13 5.54 23.91 -2.52
N GLY A 14 5.79 25.22 -2.65
CA GLY A 14 6.29 25.85 -3.87
C GLY A 14 5.25 26.78 -4.50
N ASP A 15 5.66 27.48 -5.56
CA ASP A 15 4.81 28.37 -6.35
C ASP A 15 4.89 28.01 -7.84
N GLY A 16 3.80 28.22 -8.58
CA GLY A 16 3.68 27.87 -10.00
C GLY A 16 4.04 26.40 -10.31
N ASP A 17 4.93 26.20 -11.27
CA ASP A 17 5.37 24.88 -11.75
C ASP A 17 6.30 24.12 -10.78
N ALA A 18 6.78 24.77 -9.71
CA ALA A 18 7.64 24.15 -8.69
C ALA A 18 6.86 23.49 -7.55
N ARG A 19 5.53 23.35 -7.70
CA ARG A 19 4.63 22.80 -6.70
C ARG A 19 4.91 21.31 -6.46
N ARG A 20 5.24 20.94 -5.22
CA ARG A 20 5.53 19.56 -4.81
C ARG A 20 4.66 19.15 -3.64
N SER A 21 3.93 18.06 -3.80
CA SER A 21 3.15 17.46 -2.71
C SER A 21 4.08 16.86 -1.66
N VAL A 22 3.90 17.25 -0.40
CA VAL A 22 4.73 16.84 0.74
C VAL A 22 3.93 16.18 1.87
N VAL A 23 2.60 16.30 1.83
CA VAL A 23 1.68 15.62 2.76
C VAL A 23 0.60 14.96 1.93
N TYR A 24 0.15 13.77 2.36
CA TYR A 24 -0.88 12.98 1.69
C TYR A 24 -1.82 12.37 2.73
N SER A 25 -3.12 12.48 2.51
CA SER A 25 -4.14 11.92 3.40
C SER A 25 -4.42 10.45 3.04
N ALA A 26 -4.93 9.68 4.00
CA ALA A 26 -5.31 8.29 3.71
C ALA A 26 -6.38 8.16 2.60
N PRO A 27 -7.45 8.99 2.57
CA PRO A 27 -8.38 8.99 1.43
C PRO A 27 -7.73 9.30 0.09
N TYR A 28 -6.75 10.20 0.04
CA TYR A 28 -6.01 10.51 -1.18
C TYR A 28 -5.17 9.32 -1.65
N LEU A 29 -4.48 8.66 -0.73
CA LEU A 29 -3.70 7.46 -1.04
C LEU A 29 -4.57 6.23 -1.39
N ALA A 30 -5.85 6.24 -1.03
CA ALA A 30 -6.79 5.17 -1.33
C ALA A 30 -7.50 5.31 -2.69
N SER A 31 -7.59 6.53 -3.24
CA SER A 31 -8.33 6.79 -4.49
C SER A 31 -7.51 6.57 -5.76
N TRP A 32 -6.17 6.56 -5.68
CA TRP A 32 -5.27 6.38 -6.81
C TRP A 32 -4.54 5.04 -6.72
N GLN A 33 -4.34 4.37 -7.87
CA GLN A 33 -3.68 3.05 -7.88
C GLN A 33 -2.25 3.11 -7.33
N LYS A 34 -1.52 4.22 -7.58
CA LYS A 34 -0.17 4.49 -7.06
C LYS A 34 0.10 6.02 -7.04
N THR A 35 0.29 6.61 -5.86
CA THR A 35 0.71 8.02 -5.71
C THR A 35 2.23 8.09 -5.59
N ARG A 36 2.92 8.67 -6.58
CA ARG A 36 4.37 8.91 -6.49
C ARG A 36 4.64 10.00 -5.45
N VAL A 37 5.40 9.67 -4.39
CA VAL A 37 5.70 10.59 -3.28
C VAL A 37 7.14 11.07 -3.27
N CYS A 38 8.06 10.34 -3.92
CA CYS A 38 9.39 10.80 -4.27
C CYS A 38 9.88 10.09 -5.55
N GLU A 39 11.14 10.32 -5.94
CA GLU A 39 11.70 9.81 -7.20
C GLU A 39 11.51 8.30 -7.35
N ASN A 40 11.77 7.48 -6.34
CA ASN A 40 11.72 6.02 -6.46
C ASN A 40 10.66 5.36 -5.56
N LEU A 41 9.69 6.13 -5.04
CA LEU A 41 8.68 5.60 -4.13
C LEU A 41 7.28 6.05 -4.54
N SER A 42 6.39 5.05 -4.65
CA SER A 42 4.96 5.27 -4.75
C SER A 42 4.23 4.64 -3.57
N LEU A 43 3.21 5.32 -3.07
CA LEU A 43 2.33 4.87 -1.99
C LEU A 43 0.91 4.67 -2.50
N SER A 44 0.23 3.66 -1.97
CA SER A 44 -1.23 3.56 -2.02
C SER A 44 -1.76 2.86 -0.77
N ILE A 45 -3.04 3.03 -0.50
CA ILE A 45 -3.73 2.33 0.59
C ILE A 45 -4.85 1.49 0.00
N ARG A 46 -4.95 0.23 0.43
CA ARG A 46 -6.06 -0.65 0.11
C ARG A 46 -6.69 -1.19 1.37
N THR A 47 -8.00 -1.09 1.47
CA THR A 47 -8.76 -1.73 2.54
C THR A 47 -9.40 -3.01 1.99
N LEU A 48 -9.16 -4.13 2.67
CA LEU A 48 -9.81 -5.40 2.40
C LEU A 48 -10.99 -5.58 3.35
N GLY A 49 -12.17 -5.74 2.78
CA GLY A 49 -13.37 -6.21 3.47
C GLY A 49 -13.25 -7.69 3.89
N PRO A 50 -14.22 -8.20 4.66
CA PRO A 50 -14.22 -9.59 5.08
C PRO A 50 -14.16 -10.55 3.90
N SER A 51 -13.33 -11.59 4.02
CA SER A 51 -13.05 -12.60 3.00
C SER A 51 -12.37 -12.10 1.72
N GLU A 52 -12.10 -10.80 1.58
CA GLU A 52 -11.41 -10.26 0.40
C GLU A 52 -9.95 -10.70 0.37
N VAL A 53 -9.45 -10.87 -0.86
CA VAL A 53 -8.08 -11.30 -1.14
C VAL A 53 -7.41 -10.29 -2.05
N MET A 54 -6.17 -9.95 -1.71
CA MET A 54 -5.25 -9.23 -2.56
C MET A 54 -4.09 -10.14 -2.94
N HIS A 55 -3.88 -10.28 -4.25
CA HIS A 55 -2.68 -10.90 -4.80
C HIS A 55 -1.69 -9.80 -5.16
N VAL A 56 -0.48 -9.89 -4.60
CA VAL A 56 0.63 -9.00 -4.93
C VAL A 56 1.63 -9.84 -5.71
N HIS A 57 1.63 -9.65 -7.02
CA HIS A 57 2.59 -10.24 -7.93
C HIS A 57 3.31 -9.11 -8.65
N LEU A 58 4.62 -9.27 -8.79
CA LEU A 58 5.47 -8.44 -9.62
C LEU A 58 5.78 -9.27 -10.86
N GLU A 59 5.24 -8.81 -11.99
CA GLU A 59 5.52 -9.39 -13.30
C GLU A 59 6.98 -9.09 -13.70
N GLU A 60 7.47 -9.70 -14.79
CA GLU A 60 8.83 -9.45 -15.29
C GLU A 60 9.09 -7.96 -15.59
N GLU A 61 8.05 -7.22 -16.00
CA GLU A 61 8.11 -5.76 -16.23
C GLU A 61 8.27 -4.93 -14.94
N ASP A 62 8.09 -5.56 -13.77
CA ASP A 62 8.31 -4.97 -12.45
C ASP A 62 9.59 -5.56 -11.78
N ALA A 63 10.53 -6.12 -12.55
CA ALA A 63 11.77 -6.71 -12.03
C ALA A 63 12.67 -5.72 -11.28
N ASP A 64 12.51 -4.43 -11.55
CA ASP A 64 13.19 -3.30 -10.91
C ASP A 64 12.43 -2.76 -9.69
N LYS A 65 11.43 -3.49 -9.18
CA LYS A 65 10.59 -3.01 -8.08
C LYS A 65 10.51 -3.98 -6.92
N ASP A 66 10.41 -3.43 -5.72
CA ASP A 66 9.95 -4.13 -4.53
C ASP A 66 8.59 -3.56 -4.09
N ARG A 67 7.69 -4.40 -3.57
CA ARG A 67 6.43 -3.95 -2.93
C ARG A 67 6.38 -4.36 -1.47
N LEU A 68 6.33 -3.39 -0.56
CA LEU A 68 6.11 -3.65 0.86
C LEU A 68 4.63 -3.37 1.19
N CYS A 69 3.98 -4.36 1.81
CA CYS A 69 2.61 -4.25 2.29
C CYS A 69 2.63 -4.20 3.83
N SER A 70 2.31 -3.04 4.40
CA SER A 70 2.25 -2.81 5.85
C SER A 70 0.80 -2.73 6.32
N ILE A 71 0.45 -3.47 7.37
CA ILE A 71 -0.88 -3.44 7.96
C ILE A 71 -1.03 -2.18 8.81
N LEU A 72 -1.88 -1.24 8.35
CA LEU A 72 -2.20 -0.02 9.09
C LEU A 72 -3.24 -0.28 10.20
N SER A 73 -4.21 -1.14 9.92
CA SER A 73 -5.28 -1.52 10.85
C SER A 73 -5.84 -2.90 10.54
N GLY A 74 -6.43 -3.55 11.55
CA GLY A 74 -7.00 -4.89 11.44
C GLY A 74 -5.94 -5.99 11.40
N HIS A 75 -6.33 -7.15 10.87
CA HIS A 75 -5.49 -8.33 10.73
C HIS A 75 -5.66 -8.93 9.33
N ALA A 76 -4.60 -9.52 8.79
CA ALA A 76 -4.65 -10.26 7.54
C ALA A 76 -3.84 -11.55 7.62
N CYS A 77 -4.36 -12.60 6.99
CA CYS A 77 -3.63 -13.83 6.73
C CYS A 77 -2.76 -13.63 5.49
N VAL A 78 -1.48 -13.92 5.59
CA VAL A 78 -0.50 -13.73 4.53
C VAL A 78 0.15 -15.07 4.19
N LYS A 79 0.26 -15.36 2.89
CA LYS A 79 1.01 -16.50 2.37
C LYS A 79 2.01 -16.02 1.32
N VAL A 80 3.25 -16.49 1.40
CA VAL A 80 4.34 -16.15 0.48
C VAL A 80 4.78 -17.41 -0.25
N GLY A 81 4.65 -17.44 -1.58
CA GLY A 81 4.87 -18.63 -2.40
C GLY A 81 4.11 -19.85 -1.84
N ASP A 82 4.84 -20.95 -1.67
CA ASP A 82 4.33 -22.20 -1.08
C ASP A 82 4.56 -22.32 0.43
N GLY A 83 5.03 -21.25 1.08
CA GLY A 83 5.28 -21.22 2.52
C GLY A 83 4.02 -21.30 3.38
N GLU A 84 4.22 -21.39 4.70
CA GLU A 84 3.12 -21.40 5.67
C GLU A 84 2.36 -20.06 5.69
N GLU A 85 1.06 -20.15 5.98
CA GLU A 85 0.23 -18.96 6.17
C GLU A 85 0.44 -18.42 7.59
N THR A 86 0.63 -17.10 7.70
CA THR A 86 0.79 -16.41 9.00
C THR A 86 -0.20 -15.25 9.12
N VAL A 87 -0.54 -14.86 10.35
CA VAL A 87 -1.41 -13.71 10.61
C VAL A 87 -0.55 -12.49 10.93
N LEU A 88 -0.74 -11.41 10.18
CA LEU A 88 -0.14 -10.11 10.46
C LEU A 88 -1.21 -9.18 11.05
N GLY A 89 -0.88 -8.56 12.19
CA GLY A 89 -1.64 -7.45 12.77
C GLY A 89 -1.01 -6.10 12.44
N LYS A 90 -1.52 -5.03 13.05
CA LYS A 90 -1.02 -3.66 12.88
C LYS A 90 0.51 -3.58 13.03
N GLY A 91 1.17 -2.93 12.06
CA GLY A 91 2.62 -2.79 11.97
C GLY A 91 3.34 -4.00 11.39
N GLY A 92 2.65 -5.13 11.17
CA GLY A 92 3.18 -6.26 10.42
C GLY A 92 3.41 -5.89 8.95
N VAL A 93 4.50 -6.40 8.38
CA VAL A 93 4.91 -6.10 7.00
C VAL A 93 5.21 -7.41 6.26
N VAL A 94 4.79 -7.47 5.00
CA VAL A 94 5.24 -8.49 4.03
C VAL A 94 5.81 -7.80 2.80
N MET A 95 6.87 -8.36 2.24
CA MET A 95 7.51 -7.87 1.02
C MET A 95 7.22 -8.84 -0.13
N ALA A 96 6.74 -8.31 -1.25
CA ALA A 96 6.72 -9.00 -2.53
C ALA A 96 7.93 -8.55 -3.36
N LYS A 97 8.62 -9.53 -3.93
CA LYS A 97 9.79 -9.37 -4.80
C LYS A 97 9.45 -9.91 -6.21
N PRO A 98 10.20 -9.53 -7.25
CA PRO A 98 10.05 -10.14 -8.58
C PRO A 98 10.12 -11.66 -8.51
N GLY A 99 9.15 -12.34 -9.12
CA GLY A 99 9.03 -13.80 -9.09
C GLY A 99 8.51 -14.40 -7.78
N LEU A 100 8.20 -13.59 -6.75
CA LEU A 100 7.68 -14.05 -5.46
C LEU A 100 6.22 -13.63 -5.27
N ALA A 101 5.32 -14.60 -5.42
CA ALA A 101 3.89 -14.43 -5.19
C ALA A 101 3.58 -14.18 -3.70
N VAL A 102 2.85 -13.10 -3.40
CA VAL A 102 2.30 -12.83 -2.06
C VAL A 102 0.77 -12.78 -2.14
N ARG A 103 0.11 -13.53 -1.26
CA ARG A 103 -1.35 -13.48 -1.08
C ARG A 103 -1.67 -12.93 0.29
N ILE A 104 -2.47 -11.87 0.34
CA ILE A 104 -2.96 -11.24 1.58
C ILE A 104 -4.47 -11.37 1.59
N GLN A 105 -5.03 -12.00 2.61
CA GLN A 105 -6.46 -12.22 2.75
C GLN A 105 -6.95 -11.71 4.10
N ASN A 106 -8.06 -10.98 4.10
CA ASN A 106 -8.77 -10.69 5.33
C ASN A 106 -9.72 -11.86 5.66
N LYS A 107 -9.36 -12.69 6.64
CA LYS A 107 -10.24 -13.76 7.17
C LYS A 107 -11.07 -13.32 8.38
N PHE A 108 -11.05 -12.04 8.71
CA PHE A 108 -11.71 -11.46 9.88
C PHE A 108 -12.91 -10.60 9.47
N TYR A 109 -13.82 -10.35 10.41
CA TYR A 109 -14.99 -9.48 10.17
C TYR A 109 -14.63 -8.00 10.11
N GLU A 110 -13.54 -7.60 10.76
CA GLU A 110 -13.06 -6.23 10.76
C GLU A 110 -12.31 -5.94 9.45
N PRO A 111 -12.53 -4.78 8.81
CA PRO A 111 -11.74 -4.37 7.65
C PRO A 111 -10.25 -4.27 7.96
N CYS A 112 -9.41 -4.72 7.03
CA CYS A 112 -7.97 -4.63 7.13
C CYS A 112 -7.44 -3.57 6.16
N SER A 113 -6.81 -2.51 6.66
CA SER A 113 -6.20 -1.47 5.82
C SER A 113 -4.72 -1.71 5.65
N ILE A 114 -4.25 -1.69 4.41
CA ILE A 114 -2.90 -2.05 4.02
C ILE A 114 -2.29 -0.87 3.26
N GLN A 115 -1.14 -0.38 3.72
CA GLN A 115 -0.31 0.53 2.95
C GLN A 115 0.59 -0.27 2.03
N ILE A 116 0.61 0.08 0.75
CA ILE A 116 1.47 -0.52 -0.27
C ILE A 116 2.51 0.52 -0.65
N MET A 117 3.78 0.19 -0.40
CA MET A 117 4.94 0.97 -0.80
C MET A 117 5.58 0.26 -1.99
N THR A 118 5.59 0.89 -3.17
CA THR A 118 6.32 0.39 -4.34
C THR A 118 7.62 1.18 -4.46
N ILE A 119 8.74 0.48 -4.36
CA ILE A 119 10.08 1.04 -4.44
C ILE A 119 10.68 0.65 -5.79
N GLU A 120 11.19 1.61 -6.55
CA GLU A 120 11.97 1.41 -7.78
C GLU A 120 13.47 1.29 -7.38
N ILE A 121 14.17 0.27 -7.93
CA ILE A 121 15.53 -0.17 -7.58
C ILE A 121 16.49 0.03 -8.74
#